data_AF-A0A2B7ZJ42-F1
#
_entry.id   AF-A0A2B7ZJ42-F1
#
_cell.length_a   1.000
_cell.length_b   1.000
_cell.length_c   1.000
_cell.angle_alpha   90.00
_cell.angle_beta   90.00
_cell.angle_gamma   90.00
#
_symmetry.space_group_name_H-M   'P 1'
#
loop_
_entity.id
_entity.type
_entity.pdbx_description
1 polymer ?
#
loop_
_entity_poly.entity_id
_entity_poly.type
_entity_poly.pdbx_seq_one_letter_code
_entity_poly.pdbx_strand_id
1 'polypeptide(L)'
;MRFFHHYMISAHPYLPYGSDTMWTAGIPILAHQHEFLMHAILSLGASHLSLVGLDHSGLEEATGYAAMLSHCSLALHGLQQSMDKQSQADPTTTTTEPTPANIPKLNAMLATCYALTVQSGHMRDGFTDFLILMRGCRRLKGYILAVCGGDPDGLPLNLDDFDLRTLFPHLAGNDYSEDFDDDHDEGIEMGIDMGIVKRAADVVRALTPLLRHECHRSYHTLILDAVELLQRRAWIDAFISFHQTYMVLCVIDEVSFQEYVISPAGAGAEVEKNAVFLILFVHFTALQAVMFPIIWQSIPERARFPQLLLPRMRWLLEISVRIPEALRGYVAVPLEIVGRLGAQYGVFSSEVGQRVKEGLIGRAEGLRQAV
;
A
#
# COMPACT_ATOMS: atom_id res chain seq x y z
N MET A 1 8.55 -12.42 -22.73
CA MET A 1 8.98 -11.04 -23.06
C MET A 1 7.88 -9.98 -22.93
N ARG A 2 6.61 -10.22 -23.31
CA ARG A 2 5.52 -9.20 -23.19
C ARG A 2 5.41 -8.57 -21.80
N PHE A 3 5.38 -9.38 -20.73
CA PHE A 3 5.25 -8.87 -19.36
C PHE A 3 6.48 -8.09 -18.89
N PHE A 4 7.68 -8.54 -19.26
CA PHE A 4 8.91 -7.82 -18.98
C PHE A 4 8.93 -6.46 -19.67
N HIS A 5 8.56 -6.40 -20.96
CA HIS A 5 8.44 -5.14 -21.68
C HIS A 5 7.43 -4.20 -21.00
N HIS A 6 6.23 -4.69 -20.66
CA HIS A 6 5.20 -3.92 -19.95
C HIS A 6 5.68 -3.40 -18.59
N TYR A 7 6.43 -4.22 -17.84
CA TYR A 7 7.09 -3.81 -16.61
C TYR A 7 8.03 -2.61 -16.84
N MET A 8 8.92 -2.70 -17.83
CA MET A 8 9.90 -1.65 -18.11
C MET A 8 9.24 -0.30 -18.44
N ILE A 9 8.14 -0.32 -19.19
CA ILE A 9 7.51 0.92 -19.69
C ILE A 9 6.44 1.51 -18.75
N SER A 10 5.81 0.70 -17.90
CA SER A 10 4.61 1.14 -17.16
C SER A 10 4.48 0.54 -15.76
N ALA A 11 4.71 -0.76 -15.60
CA ALA A 11 4.36 -1.44 -14.35
C ALA A 11 5.45 -1.45 -13.27
N HIS A 12 6.63 -0.90 -13.54
CA HIS A 12 7.67 -0.82 -12.52
C HIS A 12 7.26 0.12 -11.38
N PRO A 13 7.60 -0.20 -10.12
CA PRO A 13 7.23 0.62 -8.98
C PRO A 13 7.79 2.06 -9.08
N TYR A 14 7.05 3.01 -8.49
CA TYR A 14 7.52 4.38 -8.26
C TYR A 14 7.97 4.62 -6.81
N LEU A 15 7.90 3.56 -5.99
CA LEU A 15 8.36 3.55 -4.62
C LEU A 15 9.55 2.60 -4.44
N PRO A 16 10.48 2.91 -3.51
CA PRO A 16 10.53 4.17 -2.76
C PRO A 16 10.83 5.37 -3.69
N TYR A 17 10.46 6.60 -3.30
CA TYR A 17 10.50 7.75 -4.22
C TYR A 17 11.89 7.98 -4.83
N GLY A 18 11.99 8.35 -6.11
CA GLY A 18 13.29 8.59 -6.76
C GLY A 18 14.07 7.32 -7.14
N SER A 19 13.51 6.11 -6.96
CA SER A 19 14.15 4.86 -7.39
C SER A 19 13.83 4.44 -8.84
N ASP A 20 13.30 5.34 -9.67
CA ASP A 20 12.91 5.04 -11.06
C ASP A 20 14.04 4.42 -11.89
N THR A 21 15.23 5.01 -11.83
CA THR A 21 16.42 4.53 -12.52
C THR A 21 16.82 3.13 -12.05
N MET A 22 16.65 2.86 -10.75
CA MET A 22 16.95 1.56 -10.18
C MET A 22 15.96 0.50 -10.65
N TRP A 23 14.67 0.80 -10.69
CA TRP A 23 13.65 -0.13 -11.18
C TRP A 23 13.76 -0.43 -12.67
N THR A 24 14.29 0.50 -13.46
CA THR A 24 14.37 0.39 -14.93
C THR A 24 15.75 -0.04 -15.45
N ALA A 25 16.84 0.17 -14.71
CA ALA A 25 18.18 -0.22 -15.14
C ALA A 25 18.81 -1.28 -14.23
N GLY A 26 18.93 -0.99 -12.93
CA GLY A 26 19.68 -1.86 -12.01
C GLY A 26 18.95 -3.16 -11.65
N ILE A 27 17.66 -3.09 -11.34
CA ILE A 27 16.85 -4.25 -10.94
C ILE A 27 16.71 -5.28 -12.07
N PRO A 28 16.51 -4.90 -13.34
CA PRO A 28 16.56 -5.84 -14.46
C PRO A 28 17.89 -6.60 -14.58
N ILE A 29 19.03 -5.94 -14.30
CA ILE A 29 20.36 -6.58 -14.29
C ILE A 29 20.43 -7.58 -13.13
N LEU A 30 20.00 -7.20 -11.93
CA LEU A 30 19.92 -8.11 -10.77
C LEU A 30 18.99 -9.29 -11.03
N ALA A 31 17.86 -9.07 -11.71
CA ALA A 31 16.89 -10.10 -12.05
C ALA A 31 17.49 -11.16 -12.98
N HIS A 32 18.44 -10.79 -13.85
CA HIS A 32 19.17 -11.75 -14.67
C HIS A 32 20.03 -12.72 -13.85
N GLN A 33 20.52 -12.27 -12.69
CA GLN A 33 21.36 -13.05 -11.77
C GLN A 33 20.54 -13.83 -10.73
N HIS A 34 19.28 -13.43 -10.51
CA HIS A 34 18.41 -13.97 -9.48
C HIS A 34 17.02 -14.29 -10.04
N GLU A 35 16.79 -15.57 -10.38
CA GLU A 35 15.57 -16.03 -11.06
C GLU A 35 14.27 -15.70 -10.30
N PHE A 36 14.28 -15.74 -8.96
CA PHE A 36 13.12 -15.39 -8.15
C PHE A 36 12.71 -13.91 -8.34
N LEU A 37 13.68 -13.00 -8.53
CA LEU A 37 13.41 -11.60 -8.81
C LEU A 37 12.88 -11.42 -10.24
N MET A 38 13.40 -12.16 -11.22
CA MET A 38 12.85 -12.19 -12.58
C MET A 38 11.37 -12.61 -12.57
N HIS A 39 11.03 -13.65 -11.81
CA HIS A 39 9.64 -14.05 -11.64
C HIS A 39 8.78 -12.98 -10.97
N ALA A 40 9.30 -12.27 -9.96
CA ALA A 40 8.57 -11.19 -9.30
C ALA A 40 8.23 -10.04 -10.26
N ILE A 41 9.19 -9.56 -11.05
CA ILE A 41 8.95 -8.46 -12.01
C ILE A 41 8.05 -8.89 -13.18
N LEU A 42 8.13 -10.15 -13.62
CA LEU A 42 7.22 -10.71 -14.62
C LEU A 42 5.79 -10.84 -14.08
N SER A 43 5.63 -11.29 -12.84
CA SER A 43 4.33 -11.36 -12.17
C SER A 43 3.71 -9.97 -12.01
N LEU A 44 4.51 -8.99 -11.57
CA LEU A 44 4.08 -7.60 -11.47
C LEU A 44 3.64 -7.05 -12.83
N GLY A 45 4.45 -7.22 -13.88
CA GLY A 45 4.11 -6.82 -15.24
C GLY A 45 2.82 -7.48 -15.76
N ALA A 46 2.62 -8.76 -15.48
CA ALA A 46 1.40 -9.48 -15.85
C ALA A 46 0.16 -8.96 -15.08
N SER A 47 0.27 -8.79 -13.75
CA SER A 47 -0.84 -8.29 -12.91
C SER A 47 -1.30 -6.90 -13.33
N HIS A 48 -0.35 -5.98 -13.56
CA HIS A 48 -0.65 -4.62 -13.98
C HIS A 48 -1.24 -4.59 -15.40
N LEU A 49 -0.70 -5.38 -16.33
CA LEU A 49 -1.23 -5.45 -17.69
C LEU A 49 -2.67 -5.97 -17.68
N SER A 50 -2.96 -6.99 -16.87
CA SER A 50 -4.31 -7.52 -16.71
C SER A 50 -5.27 -6.50 -16.10
N LEU A 51 -4.82 -5.67 -15.15
CA LEU A 51 -5.67 -4.65 -14.53
C LEU A 51 -5.93 -3.44 -15.44
N VAL A 52 -4.92 -2.98 -16.18
CA VAL A 52 -5.07 -1.81 -17.06
C VAL A 52 -5.78 -2.18 -18.36
N GLY A 53 -5.65 -3.42 -18.82
CA GLY A 53 -6.36 -3.95 -20.00
C GLY A 53 -7.73 -4.56 -19.70
N LEU A 54 -8.32 -4.30 -18.52
CA LEU A 54 -9.64 -4.80 -18.12
C LEU A 54 -10.76 -4.14 -18.93
N ASP A 55 -10.99 -4.65 -20.14
CA ASP A 55 -12.18 -4.36 -20.94
C ASP A 55 -13.13 -5.56 -20.90
N HIS A 56 -14.40 -5.31 -20.53
CA HIS A 56 -15.58 -6.22 -20.49
C HIS A 56 -15.47 -7.59 -19.80
N SER A 57 -14.32 -8.26 -19.73
CA SER A 57 -14.14 -9.59 -19.12
C SER A 57 -13.54 -9.51 -17.71
N GLY A 58 -13.78 -10.54 -16.89
CA GLY A 58 -13.31 -10.59 -15.50
C GLY A 58 -11.78 -10.71 -15.38
N LEU A 59 -11.20 -10.35 -14.23
CA LEU A 59 -9.76 -10.48 -13.96
C LEU A 59 -9.24 -11.92 -14.18
N GLU A 60 -10.09 -12.93 -13.93
CA GLU A 60 -9.78 -14.36 -14.07
C GLU A 60 -9.78 -14.84 -15.54
N GLU A 61 -10.48 -14.10 -16.43
CA GLU A 61 -10.52 -14.34 -17.87
C GLU A 61 -9.44 -13.53 -18.62
N ALA A 62 -8.76 -12.62 -17.92
CA ALA A 62 -7.68 -11.85 -18.48
C ALA A 62 -6.52 -12.78 -18.86
N THR A 63 -6.08 -12.70 -20.12
CA THR A 63 -5.07 -13.57 -20.76
C THR A 63 -3.70 -13.63 -20.04
N GLY A 64 -3.48 -12.80 -19.01
CA GLY A 64 -2.27 -12.74 -18.18
C GLY A 64 -2.39 -13.33 -16.76
N TYR A 65 -3.59 -13.64 -16.26
CA TYR A 65 -3.80 -13.97 -14.83
C TYR A 65 -3.13 -15.28 -14.41
N ALA A 66 -3.27 -16.35 -15.20
CA ALA A 66 -2.61 -17.63 -14.91
C ALA A 66 -1.07 -17.51 -14.92
N ALA A 67 -0.52 -16.72 -15.86
CA ALA A 67 0.92 -16.48 -15.92
C ALA A 67 1.40 -15.63 -14.74
N MET A 68 0.61 -14.63 -14.31
CA MET A 68 0.86 -13.85 -13.11
C MET A 68 0.97 -14.76 -11.87
N LEU A 69 -0.01 -15.65 -11.66
CA LEU A 69 -0.02 -16.57 -10.52
C LEU A 69 1.18 -17.53 -10.53
N SER A 70 1.48 -18.10 -11.70
CA SER A 70 2.62 -19.00 -11.88
C SER A 70 3.95 -18.31 -11.50
N HIS A 71 4.18 -17.10 -12.02
CA HIS A 71 5.36 -16.33 -11.67
C HIS A 71 5.38 -15.87 -10.21
N CYS A 72 4.23 -15.49 -9.63
CA CYS A 72 4.15 -15.11 -8.21
C CYS A 72 4.56 -16.27 -7.30
N SER A 73 4.03 -17.47 -7.56
CA SER A 73 4.36 -18.69 -6.82
C SER A 73 5.85 -19.02 -6.88
N LEU A 74 6.46 -18.96 -8.08
CA LEU A 74 7.90 -19.19 -8.26
C LEU A 74 8.76 -18.14 -7.54
N ALA A 75 8.35 -16.87 -7.57
CA ALA A 75 9.02 -15.79 -6.87
C ALA A 75 8.99 -15.97 -5.35
N LEU A 76 7.82 -16.27 -4.78
CA LEU A 76 7.64 -16.54 -3.35
C LEU A 76 8.47 -17.74 -2.89
N HIS A 77 8.43 -18.84 -3.65
CA HIS A 77 9.21 -20.03 -3.33
C HIS A 77 10.71 -19.76 -3.37
N GLY A 78 11.22 -19.07 -4.41
CA GLY A 78 12.64 -18.73 -4.50
C GLY A 78 13.10 -17.72 -3.45
N LEU A 79 12.24 -16.78 -3.05
CA LEU A 79 12.48 -15.85 -1.95
C LEU A 79 12.58 -16.61 -0.62
N GLN A 80 11.62 -17.48 -0.31
CA GLN A 80 11.60 -18.31 0.90
C GLN A 80 12.88 -19.14 1.00
N GLN A 81 13.25 -19.85 -0.07
CA GLN A 81 14.50 -20.63 -0.11
C GLN A 81 15.75 -19.77 0.12
N SER A 82 15.73 -18.52 -0.36
CA SER A 82 16.85 -17.59 -0.14
C SER A 82 16.93 -17.12 1.31
N MET A 83 15.79 -16.89 1.96
CA MET A 83 15.69 -16.55 3.39
C MET A 83 16.09 -17.71 4.29
N ASP A 84 15.66 -18.93 3.99
CA ASP A 84 16.02 -20.13 4.75
C ASP A 84 17.53 -20.37 4.71
N LYS A 85 18.14 -20.27 3.52
CA LYS A 85 19.59 -20.36 3.35
C LYS A 85 20.35 -19.26 4.11
N GLN A 86 19.79 -18.05 4.17
CA GLN A 86 20.39 -16.95 4.93
C GLN A 86 20.33 -17.22 6.44
N SER A 87 19.23 -17.82 6.91
CA SER A 87 18.99 -18.11 8.33
C SER A 87 19.80 -19.31 8.83
N GLN A 88 20.13 -20.26 7.94
CA GLN A 88 20.95 -21.44 8.23
C GLN A 88 22.46 -21.20 8.13
N ALA A 89 22.91 -20.03 7.68
CA ALA A 89 24.33 -19.69 7.67
C ALA A 89 24.86 -19.62 9.11
N ASP A 90 25.71 -20.58 9.47
CA ASP A 90 26.19 -20.86 10.83
C ASP A 90 27.02 -19.68 11.40
N PRO A 91 26.65 -19.10 12.55
CA PRO A 91 27.37 -17.97 13.16
C PRO A 91 28.75 -18.34 13.73
N THR A 92 29.14 -19.62 13.71
CA THR A 92 30.38 -20.09 14.39
C THR A 92 31.45 -20.71 13.49
N THR A 93 31.19 -20.97 12.21
CA THR A 93 32.16 -21.68 11.33
C THR A 93 32.61 -20.91 10.08
N THR A 94 32.04 -19.75 9.85
CA THR A 94 32.44 -18.83 8.79
C THR A 94 32.49 -17.44 9.39
N THR A 95 33.60 -16.72 9.19
CA THR A 95 33.74 -15.28 9.50
C THR A 95 32.42 -14.58 9.21
N THR A 96 31.59 -14.40 10.24
CA THR A 96 30.19 -13.97 10.09
C THR A 96 30.15 -12.44 10.08
N GLU A 97 31.12 -11.85 9.39
CA GLU A 97 30.95 -10.52 8.85
C GLU A 97 30.27 -10.69 7.49
N PRO A 98 29.20 -9.94 7.23
CA PRO A 98 28.58 -9.97 5.91
C PRO A 98 29.63 -9.57 4.87
N THR A 99 30.00 -10.51 4.01
CA THR A 99 30.93 -10.21 2.94
C THR A 99 30.22 -9.37 1.88
N PRO A 100 30.89 -8.39 1.24
CA PRO A 100 30.35 -7.60 0.13
C PRO A 100 29.71 -8.45 -0.99
N ALA A 101 30.11 -9.73 -1.11
CA ALA A 101 29.56 -10.70 -2.04
C ALA A 101 28.07 -11.07 -1.82
N ASN A 102 27.53 -10.92 -0.61
CA ASN A 102 26.13 -11.27 -0.31
C ASN A 102 25.15 -10.11 -0.53
N ILE A 103 25.65 -8.88 -0.66
CA ILE A 103 24.85 -7.66 -0.80
C ILE A 103 23.94 -7.69 -2.06
N PRO A 104 24.41 -8.08 -3.26
CA PRO A 104 23.55 -8.15 -4.45
C PRO A 104 22.35 -9.10 -4.28
N LYS A 105 22.57 -10.24 -3.62
CA LYS A 105 21.50 -11.20 -3.34
C LYS A 105 20.47 -10.64 -2.35
N LEU A 106 20.93 -9.98 -1.28
CA LEU A 106 20.02 -9.34 -0.33
C LEU A 106 19.22 -8.20 -0.99
N ASN A 107 19.86 -7.42 -1.86
CA ASN A 107 19.18 -6.39 -2.66
C ASN A 107 18.16 -7.01 -3.63
N ALA A 108 18.45 -8.16 -4.23
CA ALA A 108 17.49 -8.88 -5.05
C ALA A 108 16.30 -9.39 -4.22
N MET A 109 16.52 -9.86 -2.99
CA MET A 109 15.46 -10.24 -2.06
C MET A 109 14.58 -9.02 -1.70
N LEU A 110 15.19 -7.87 -1.40
CA LEU A 110 14.46 -6.63 -1.10
C LEU A 110 13.63 -6.15 -2.31
N ALA A 111 14.22 -6.13 -3.51
CA ALA A 111 13.52 -5.77 -4.74
C ALA A 111 12.35 -6.73 -5.03
N THR A 112 12.53 -8.03 -4.75
CA THR A 112 11.48 -9.04 -4.84
C THR A 112 10.34 -8.73 -3.88
N CYS A 113 10.63 -8.41 -2.61
CA CYS A 113 9.60 -8.04 -1.63
C CYS A 113 8.81 -6.80 -2.07
N TYR A 114 9.47 -5.75 -2.57
CA TYR A 114 8.77 -4.58 -3.08
C TYR A 114 7.89 -4.91 -4.30
N ALA A 115 8.42 -5.65 -5.28
CA ALA A 115 7.65 -6.04 -6.46
C ALA A 115 6.41 -6.87 -6.09
N LEU A 116 6.55 -7.82 -5.16
CA LEU A 116 5.43 -8.63 -4.66
C LEU A 116 4.47 -7.81 -3.76
N THR A 117 4.96 -6.81 -3.03
CA THR A 117 4.08 -5.89 -2.27
C THR A 117 3.18 -5.09 -3.22
N VAL A 118 3.74 -4.57 -4.32
CA VAL A 118 2.91 -3.86 -5.32
C VAL A 118 1.96 -4.85 -6.01
N GLN A 119 2.46 -6.03 -6.40
CA GLN A 119 1.67 -7.05 -7.10
C GLN A 119 0.53 -7.62 -6.23
N SER A 120 0.74 -7.84 -4.93
CA SER A 120 -0.34 -8.27 -4.02
C SER A 120 -1.45 -7.22 -3.93
N GLY A 121 -1.12 -5.93 -4.04
CA GLY A 121 -2.11 -4.85 -4.20
C GLY A 121 -2.97 -4.95 -5.47
N HIS A 122 -2.51 -5.70 -6.48
CA HIS A 122 -3.22 -5.98 -7.72
C HIS A 122 -4.08 -7.25 -7.66
N MET A 123 -3.99 -8.02 -6.56
CA MET A 123 -4.68 -9.30 -6.42
C MET A 123 -6.00 -9.18 -5.65
N ARG A 124 -6.98 -9.97 -6.06
CA ARG A 124 -8.28 -10.05 -5.38
C ARG A 124 -8.16 -10.51 -3.93
N ASP A 125 -7.28 -11.46 -3.66
CA ASP A 125 -7.04 -12.14 -2.39
C ASP A 125 -5.71 -11.73 -1.74
N GLY A 126 -5.04 -10.71 -2.28
CA GLY A 126 -3.71 -10.28 -1.83
C GLY A 126 -3.67 -9.44 -0.55
N PHE A 127 -4.78 -9.29 0.19
CA PHE A 127 -4.82 -8.44 1.38
C PHE A 127 -3.77 -8.84 2.44
N THR A 128 -3.72 -10.13 2.80
CA THR A 128 -2.79 -10.63 3.82
C THR A 128 -1.35 -10.57 3.31
N ASP A 129 -1.11 -11.00 2.07
CA ASP A 129 0.22 -10.96 1.44
C ASP A 129 0.75 -9.53 1.37
N PHE A 130 -0.09 -8.56 1.03
CA PHE A 130 0.26 -7.14 1.00
C PHE A 130 0.81 -6.66 2.35
N LEU A 131 0.14 -7.01 3.46
CA LEU A 131 0.56 -6.61 4.80
C LEU A 131 1.88 -7.28 5.21
N ILE A 132 2.02 -8.59 4.93
CA ILE A 132 3.22 -9.36 5.26
C ILE A 132 4.43 -8.87 4.45
N LEU A 133 4.27 -8.67 3.14
CA LEU A 133 5.35 -8.27 2.25
C LEU A 133 5.80 -6.84 2.50
N MET A 134 4.86 -5.93 2.79
CA MET A 134 5.20 -4.55 3.18
C MET A 134 6.08 -4.52 4.44
N ARG A 135 5.71 -5.29 5.47
CA ARG A 135 6.53 -5.48 6.67
C ARG A 135 7.88 -6.15 6.37
N GLY A 136 7.89 -7.13 5.45
CA GLY A 136 9.10 -7.79 4.97
C GLY A 136 10.11 -6.83 4.33
N CYS A 137 9.64 -5.84 3.57
CA CYS A 137 10.49 -4.81 2.96
C CYS A 137 11.27 -4.03 4.02
N ARG A 138 10.62 -3.58 5.10
CA ARG A 138 11.30 -2.83 6.18
C ARG A 138 12.34 -3.69 6.90
N ARG A 139 12.01 -4.96 7.18
CA ARG A 139 12.91 -5.89 7.87
C ARG A 139 14.17 -6.18 7.06
N LEU A 140 14.00 -6.50 5.77
CA LEU A 140 15.13 -6.72 4.88
C LEU A 140 15.97 -5.45 4.72
N LYS A 141 15.35 -4.28 4.54
CA LYS A 141 16.07 -3.00 4.50
C LYS A 141 16.90 -2.79 5.77
N GLY A 142 16.31 -2.96 6.95
CA GLY A 142 17.00 -2.80 8.23
C GLY A 142 18.16 -3.79 8.42
N TYR A 143 17.97 -5.05 7.99
CA TYR A 143 19.03 -6.05 8.00
C TYR A 143 20.20 -5.68 7.09
N ILE A 144 19.92 -5.25 5.85
CA ILE A 144 20.97 -4.85 4.90
C ILE A 144 21.71 -3.61 5.40
N LEU A 145 21.01 -2.63 5.99
CA LEU A 145 21.63 -1.44 6.61
C LEU A 145 22.60 -1.80 7.74
N ALA A 146 22.18 -2.71 8.64
CA ALA A 146 23.03 -3.18 9.72
C ALA A 146 24.27 -3.93 9.20
N VAL A 147 24.11 -4.65 8.09
CA VAL A 147 25.17 -5.39 7.41
C VAL A 147 26.17 -4.47 6.69
N CYS A 148 25.69 -3.46 5.96
CA CYS A 148 26.52 -2.58 5.15
C CYS A 148 27.17 -1.43 5.95
N GLY A 149 26.99 -1.38 7.27
CA GLY A 149 27.56 -0.31 8.12
C GLY A 149 27.07 1.09 7.77
N GLY A 150 25.91 1.22 7.12
CA GLY A 150 25.38 2.49 6.65
C GLY A 150 25.96 3.01 5.32
N ASP A 151 26.71 2.20 4.56
CA ASP A 151 27.17 2.58 3.22
C ASP A 151 25.97 2.79 2.27
N PRO A 152 25.73 4.02 1.78
CA PRO A 152 24.61 4.33 0.90
C PRO A 152 24.71 3.61 -0.45
N ASP A 153 25.92 3.28 -0.93
CA ASP A 153 26.13 2.59 -2.21
C ASP A 153 25.79 1.09 -2.14
N GLY A 154 25.69 0.52 -0.94
CA GLY A 154 25.38 -0.89 -0.71
C GLY A 154 23.90 -1.26 -0.86
N LEU A 155 23.00 -0.27 -0.89
CA LEU A 155 21.56 -0.47 -1.01
C LEU A 155 21.02 0.36 -2.20
N PRO A 156 20.76 -0.25 -3.35
CA PRO A 156 20.17 0.44 -4.50
C PRO A 156 18.73 0.90 -4.24
N LEU A 157 18.08 0.33 -3.22
CA LEU A 157 16.79 0.77 -2.69
C LEU A 157 16.95 1.42 -1.31
N ASN A 158 18.16 1.88 -0.95
CA ASN A 158 18.39 2.76 0.19
C ASN A 158 17.88 4.11 -0.22
N LEU A 159 16.70 4.39 0.26
CA LEU A 159 16.17 5.71 0.21
C LEU A 159 15.88 5.99 1.65
N ASP A 160 16.84 6.64 2.32
CA ASP A 160 16.59 7.33 3.58
C ASP A 160 15.27 8.10 3.47
N ASP A 161 14.58 8.28 4.59
CA ASP A 161 13.30 8.98 4.68
C ASP A 161 13.38 10.28 3.86
N PHE A 162 12.89 10.22 2.61
CA PHE A 162 12.86 11.41 1.79
C PHE A 162 11.96 12.39 2.49
N ASP A 163 12.48 13.57 2.73
CA ASP A 163 11.64 14.66 3.17
C ASP A 163 10.62 14.93 2.07
N LEU A 164 9.38 14.49 2.30
CA LEU A 164 8.27 14.64 1.36
C LEU A 164 8.01 16.12 1.06
N ARG A 165 8.40 17.04 1.96
CA ARG A 165 8.32 18.49 1.72
C ARG A 165 9.31 18.92 0.65
N THR A 166 10.50 18.34 0.65
CA THR A 166 11.51 18.58 -0.38
C THR A 166 11.12 17.95 -1.72
N LEU A 167 10.48 16.76 -1.72
CA LEU A 167 10.03 16.11 -2.95
C LEU A 167 8.79 16.77 -3.58
N PHE A 168 7.88 17.26 -2.75
CA PHE A 168 6.59 17.81 -3.18
C PHE A 168 6.35 19.21 -2.62
N PRO A 169 7.24 20.19 -2.91
CA PRO A 169 7.14 21.54 -2.36
C PRO A 169 5.85 22.25 -2.80
N HIS A 170 5.30 21.90 -3.96
CA HIS A 170 4.02 22.41 -4.46
C HIS A 170 2.82 22.04 -3.55
N LEU A 171 2.93 20.99 -2.73
CA LEU A 171 1.89 20.63 -1.76
C LEU A 171 2.00 21.41 -0.44
N ALA A 172 3.11 22.12 -0.20
CA ALA A 172 3.34 22.82 1.05
C ALA A 172 2.54 24.13 1.18
N GLY A 173 1.96 24.63 0.08
CA GLY A 173 1.36 25.97 0.04
C GLY A 173 2.42 27.08 0.07
N ASN A 174 2.08 28.28 -0.41
CA ASN A 174 2.97 29.45 -0.46
C ASN A 174 3.20 30.06 0.94
N ASP A 175 3.63 29.29 1.93
CA ASP A 175 3.73 29.77 3.32
C ASP A 175 5.00 30.59 3.63
N TYR A 176 5.75 31.07 2.63
CA TYR A 176 6.93 31.93 2.85
C TYR A 176 7.21 32.95 1.73
N SER A 177 6.22 33.78 1.35
CA SER A 177 6.52 35.08 0.73
C SER A 177 6.03 36.19 1.65
N GLU A 178 6.89 36.68 2.54
CA GLU A 178 6.68 37.91 3.33
C GLU A 178 6.77 39.20 2.47
N ASP A 179 6.73 39.10 1.14
CA ASP A 179 6.84 40.24 0.25
C ASP A 179 5.53 40.49 -0.52
N PHE A 180 4.86 41.55 -0.07
CA PHE A 180 4.03 42.51 -0.81
C PHE A 180 2.69 42.06 -1.43
N ASP A 181 1.63 42.70 -0.92
CA ASP A 181 0.45 43.22 -1.62
C ASP A 181 0.17 42.62 -3.01
N ASP A 182 -0.54 41.49 -3.07
CA ASP A 182 -1.44 41.23 -4.19
C ASP A 182 -2.65 40.41 -3.71
N ASP A 183 -3.86 40.91 -3.99
CA ASP A 183 -5.18 40.40 -3.57
C ASP A 183 -5.59 39.10 -4.30
N HIS A 184 -4.63 38.23 -4.59
CA HIS A 184 -4.83 36.96 -5.29
C HIS A 184 -4.21 35.81 -4.49
N ASP A 185 -4.77 35.56 -3.29
CA ASP A 185 -4.67 34.26 -2.62
C ASP A 185 -5.47 33.21 -3.42
N GLU A 186 -4.99 32.85 -4.62
CA GLU A 186 -5.40 31.63 -5.30
C GLU A 186 -4.66 30.45 -4.67
N GLY A 187 -4.96 30.16 -3.40
CA GLY A 187 -4.55 28.91 -2.78
C GLY A 187 -4.95 27.73 -3.66
N ILE A 188 -4.05 26.78 -3.88
CA ILE A 188 -4.26 25.63 -4.78
C ILE A 188 -5.57 24.92 -4.41
N GLU A 189 -6.59 25.06 -5.25
CA GLU A 189 -7.86 24.36 -5.04
C GLU A 189 -7.68 22.90 -5.46
N MET A 190 -7.34 22.05 -4.49
CA MET A 190 -7.10 20.61 -4.69
C MET A 190 -8.35 19.81 -5.11
N GLY A 191 -9.52 20.46 -5.26
CA GLY A 191 -10.78 19.80 -5.62
C GLY A 191 -11.26 18.76 -4.61
N ILE A 192 -10.83 18.87 -3.34
CA ILE A 192 -11.19 17.95 -2.26
C ILE A 192 -12.54 18.38 -1.65
N ASP A 193 -13.51 17.46 -1.59
CA ASP A 193 -14.82 17.70 -0.96
C ASP A 193 -14.65 17.78 0.57
N MET A 194 -14.62 19.01 1.10
CA MET A 194 -14.47 19.28 2.53
C MET A 194 -15.62 18.74 3.38
N GLY A 195 -16.81 18.54 2.79
CA GLY A 195 -17.94 17.88 3.46
C GLY A 195 -17.67 16.38 3.66
N ILE A 196 -17.01 15.72 2.70
CA ILE A 196 -16.52 14.35 2.87
C ILE A 196 -15.38 14.29 3.90
N VAL A 197 -14.41 15.22 3.84
CA VAL A 197 -13.32 15.29 4.83
C VAL A 197 -13.87 15.40 6.25
N LYS A 198 -14.83 16.30 6.49
CA LYS A 198 -15.47 16.46 7.79
C LYS A 198 -16.16 15.18 8.25
N ARG A 199 -16.93 14.54 7.38
CA ARG A 199 -17.60 13.26 7.70
C ARG A 199 -16.60 12.16 8.03
N ALA A 200 -15.50 12.06 7.27
CA ALA A 200 -14.43 11.10 7.55
C ALA A 200 -13.81 11.35 8.94
N ALA A 201 -13.60 12.62 9.32
CA ALA A 201 -13.05 12.99 10.62
C ALA A 201 -13.98 12.54 11.76
N ASP A 202 -15.28 12.81 11.62
CA ASP A 202 -16.29 12.49 12.63
C ASP A 202 -16.35 10.97 12.89
N VAL A 203 -16.34 10.15 11.83
CA VAL A 203 -16.40 8.69 11.98
C VAL A 203 -15.08 8.08 12.45
N VAL A 204 -13.93 8.66 12.12
CA VAL A 204 -12.63 8.22 12.66
C VAL A 204 -12.55 8.54 14.15
N ARG A 205 -13.00 9.72 14.60
CA ARG A 205 -13.06 10.06 16.04
C ARG A 205 -13.96 9.09 16.82
N ALA A 206 -15.07 8.67 16.22
CA ALA A 206 -15.99 7.71 16.83
C ALA A 206 -15.37 6.33 17.10
N LEU A 207 -14.22 6.00 16.51
CA LEU A 207 -13.50 4.73 16.77
C LEU A 207 -12.76 4.70 18.11
N THR A 208 -12.55 5.86 18.76
CA THR A 208 -11.76 5.98 20.00
C THR A 208 -12.10 4.91 21.06
N PRO A 209 -13.37 4.57 21.34
CA PRO A 209 -13.72 3.56 22.35
C PRO A 209 -13.26 2.13 22.00
N LEU A 210 -12.95 1.84 20.73
CA LEU A 210 -12.54 0.52 20.26
C LEU A 210 -11.03 0.27 20.43
N LEU A 211 -10.25 1.32 20.70
CA LEU A 211 -8.79 1.28 20.65
C LEU A 211 -8.19 0.72 21.95
N ARG A 212 -8.14 -0.61 22.04
CA ARG A 212 -7.60 -1.34 23.20
C ARG A 212 -6.09 -1.60 23.13
N HIS A 213 -5.57 -1.88 21.94
CA HIS A 213 -4.16 -2.20 21.72
C HIS A 213 -3.37 -0.98 21.21
N GLU A 214 -2.07 -0.91 21.52
CA GLU A 214 -1.20 0.20 21.13
C GLU A 214 -1.12 0.37 19.61
N CYS A 215 -0.95 -0.72 18.86
CA CYS A 215 -0.90 -0.63 17.40
C CYS A 215 -2.15 0.00 16.77
N HIS A 216 -3.34 -0.29 17.33
CA HIS A 216 -4.59 0.31 16.88
C HIS A 216 -4.63 1.80 17.18
N ARG A 217 -4.12 2.23 18.35
CA ARG A 217 -4.02 3.65 18.71
C ARG A 217 -3.07 4.40 17.80
N SER A 218 -1.88 3.85 17.52
CA SER A 218 -0.90 4.49 16.64
C SER A 218 -1.43 4.61 15.21
N TYR A 219 -2.06 3.55 14.69
CA TYR A 219 -2.65 3.57 13.35
C TYR A 219 -3.84 4.53 13.26
N HIS A 220 -4.72 4.55 14.28
CA HIS A 220 -5.85 5.48 14.38
C HIS A 220 -5.39 6.94 14.44
N THR A 221 -4.40 7.24 15.27
CA THR A 221 -3.86 8.60 15.46
C THR A 221 -3.42 9.18 14.12
N LEU A 222 -2.65 8.43 13.33
CA LEU A 222 -2.17 8.89 12.03
C LEU A 222 -3.28 9.08 10.98
N ILE A 223 -4.34 8.26 11.01
CA ILE A 223 -5.52 8.47 10.16
C ILE A 223 -6.25 9.75 10.60
N LEU A 224 -6.45 9.92 11.91
CA LEU A 224 -7.16 11.07 12.45
C LEU A 224 -6.40 12.37 12.16
N ASP A 225 -5.09 12.39 12.43
CA ASP A 225 -4.20 13.51 12.15
C ASP A 225 -4.24 13.87 10.66
N ALA A 226 -4.14 12.88 9.77
CA ALA A 226 -4.22 13.13 8.33
C ALA A 226 -5.55 13.80 7.95
N VAL A 227 -6.69 13.32 8.46
CA VAL A 227 -7.98 13.93 8.16
C VAL A 227 -8.11 15.33 8.77
N GLU A 228 -7.64 15.56 9.99
CA GLU A 228 -7.69 16.88 10.63
C GLU A 228 -6.76 17.89 9.94
N LEU A 229 -5.62 17.45 9.44
CA LEU A 229 -4.73 18.27 8.60
C LEU A 229 -5.38 18.62 7.26
N LEU A 230 -6.11 17.68 6.63
CA LEU A 230 -6.94 17.99 5.47
C LEU A 230 -8.01 19.05 5.79
N GLN A 231 -8.66 18.98 6.96
CA GLN A 231 -9.64 20.00 7.38
C GLN A 231 -9.03 21.41 7.45
N ARG A 232 -7.75 21.48 7.83
CA ARG A 232 -6.97 22.73 7.90
C ARG A 232 -6.30 23.10 6.57
N ARG A 233 -6.50 22.32 5.51
CA ARG A 233 -5.85 22.48 4.20
C ARG A 233 -4.31 22.37 4.25
N ALA A 234 -3.77 21.70 5.27
CA ALA A 234 -2.35 21.41 5.39
C ALA A 234 -1.99 20.16 4.56
N TRP A 235 -1.95 20.32 3.23
CA TRP A 235 -1.93 19.19 2.29
C TRP A 235 -0.70 18.30 2.43
N ILE A 236 0.50 18.90 2.52
CA ILE A 236 1.74 18.13 2.67
C ILE A 236 1.80 17.39 4.01
N ASP A 237 1.33 18.01 5.09
CA ASP A 237 1.31 17.39 6.41
C ASP A 237 0.32 16.24 6.48
N ALA A 238 -0.87 16.42 5.90
CA ALA A 238 -1.83 15.34 5.74
C ALA A 238 -1.23 14.16 4.96
N PHE A 239 -0.49 14.45 3.88
CA PHE A 239 0.20 13.47 3.05
C PHE A 239 1.30 12.71 3.80
N ILE A 240 2.08 13.41 4.62
CA ILE A 240 3.09 12.82 5.50
C ILE A 240 2.42 11.89 6.53
N SER A 241 1.39 12.37 7.23
CA SER A 241 0.65 11.56 8.21
C SER A 241 0.03 10.31 7.59
N PHE A 242 -0.52 10.44 6.37
CA PHE A 242 -1.02 9.32 5.60
C PHE A 242 0.07 8.28 5.30
N HIS A 243 1.26 8.69 4.86
CA HIS A 243 2.38 7.77 4.59
C HIS A 243 2.85 7.05 5.85
N GLN A 244 2.88 7.74 6.98
CA GLN A 244 3.31 7.19 8.27
C GLN A 244 2.40 6.04 8.75
N THR A 245 1.15 5.95 8.30
CA THR A 245 0.26 4.82 8.66
C THR A 245 0.86 3.46 8.26
N TYR A 246 1.55 3.38 7.11
CA TYR A 246 2.26 2.18 6.67
C TYR A 246 3.42 1.83 7.60
N MET A 247 4.07 2.84 8.19
CA MET A 247 5.20 2.62 9.10
C MET A 247 4.79 1.90 10.38
N VAL A 248 3.58 2.13 10.90
CA VAL A 248 3.05 1.41 12.07
C VAL A 248 3.07 -0.11 11.84
N LEU A 249 2.68 -0.55 10.65
CA LEU A 249 2.63 -1.97 10.28
C LEU A 249 4.03 -2.57 10.06
N CYS A 250 4.98 -1.74 9.65
CA CYS A 250 6.37 -2.12 9.50
C CYS A 250 7.10 -2.31 10.84
N VAL A 251 6.73 -1.58 11.90
CA VAL A 251 7.49 -1.52 13.17
C VAL A 251 6.85 -2.24 14.35
N ILE A 252 5.55 -2.55 14.29
CA ILE A 252 4.86 -3.37 15.31
C ILE A 252 5.62 -4.67 15.59
N ASP A 253 5.59 -5.22 16.81
CA ASP A 253 6.26 -6.49 17.10
C ASP A 253 5.57 -7.69 16.43
N GLU A 254 6.24 -8.85 16.37
CA GLU A 254 5.73 -10.03 15.65
C GLU A 254 4.45 -10.58 16.28
N VAL A 255 4.37 -10.65 17.61
CA VAL A 255 3.21 -11.21 18.31
C VAL A 255 1.99 -10.34 18.04
N SER A 256 2.13 -9.03 18.22
CA SER A 256 1.04 -8.09 17.97
C SER A 256 0.61 -8.05 16.50
N PHE A 257 1.55 -8.20 15.55
CA PHE A 257 1.21 -8.29 14.13
C PHE A 257 0.35 -9.53 13.84
N GLN A 258 0.77 -10.70 14.33
CA GLN A 258 0.02 -11.94 14.15
C GLN A 258 -1.36 -11.88 14.81
N GLU A 259 -1.44 -11.40 16.06
CA GLU A 259 -2.70 -11.41 16.82
C GLU A 259 -3.70 -10.31 16.44
N TYR A 260 -3.22 -9.10 16.14
CA TYR A 260 -4.09 -7.93 15.96
C TYR A 260 -4.19 -7.43 14.53
N VAL A 261 -3.32 -7.87 13.62
CA VAL A 261 -3.32 -7.44 12.21
C VAL A 261 -3.78 -8.57 11.29
N ILE A 262 -3.04 -9.69 11.26
CA ILE A 262 -3.27 -10.77 10.28
C ILE A 262 -3.99 -12.00 10.83
N SER A 263 -4.48 -11.96 12.08
CA SER A 263 -5.06 -13.10 12.82
C SER A 263 -5.81 -14.11 11.93
N PRO A 264 -5.47 -15.40 12.01
CA PRO A 264 -5.99 -16.42 11.11
C PRO A 264 -7.52 -16.49 11.20
N ALA A 265 -8.14 -16.78 10.06
CA ALA A 265 -9.57 -17.01 9.98
C ALA A 265 -9.90 -18.35 10.67
N GLY A 266 -10.25 -18.31 11.95
CA GLY A 266 -10.82 -19.42 12.70
C GLY A 266 -12.14 -19.01 13.35
N ALA A 267 -13.12 -19.91 13.38
CA ALA A 267 -14.41 -19.65 14.03
C ALA A 267 -14.25 -19.61 15.56
N GLY A 268 -14.42 -18.44 16.17
CA GLY A 268 -14.37 -18.27 17.63
C GLY A 268 -13.97 -16.86 18.09
N ALA A 269 -13.68 -16.73 19.39
CA ALA A 269 -13.27 -15.49 20.07
C ALA A 269 -12.01 -14.81 19.48
N GLU A 270 -11.28 -15.48 18.59
CA GLU A 270 -10.09 -14.94 17.90
C GLU A 270 -10.43 -13.99 16.74
N VAL A 271 -11.64 -14.07 16.15
CA VAL A 271 -12.11 -13.14 15.10
C VAL A 271 -12.24 -11.70 15.63
N GLU A 272 -12.41 -11.53 16.94
CA GLU A 272 -12.55 -10.21 17.56
C GLU A 272 -11.22 -9.45 17.62
N LYS A 273 -10.08 -10.14 17.62
CA LYS A 273 -8.78 -9.49 17.88
C LYS A 273 -8.34 -8.57 16.74
N ASN A 274 -8.50 -8.99 15.48
CA ASN A 274 -8.15 -8.16 14.32
C ASN A 274 -9.32 -7.33 13.78
N ALA A 275 -10.53 -7.46 14.32
CA ALA A 275 -11.70 -6.72 13.86
C ALA A 275 -11.48 -5.19 13.89
N VAL A 276 -10.81 -4.68 14.93
CA VAL A 276 -10.49 -3.25 15.06
C VAL A 276 -9.52 -2.80 13.98
N PHE A 277 -8.47 -3.58 13.70
CA PHE A 277 -7.56 -3.29 12.58
C PHE A 277 -8.28 -3.31 11.23
N LEU A 278 -9.16 -4.29 11.00
CA LEU A 278 -9.96 -4.35 9.78
C LEU A 278 -10.85 -3.11 9.59
N ILE A 279 -11.49 -2.63 10.65
CA ILE A 279 -12.26 -1.38 10.64
C ILE A 279 -11.33 -0.21 10.28
N LEU A 280 -10.19 -0.09 10.97
CA LEU A 280 -9.21 0.97 10.71
C LEU A 280 -8.68 0.93 9.27
N PHE A 281 -8.48 -0.25 8.68
CA PHE A 281 -8.05 -0.40 7.29
C PHE A 281 -9.12 0.08 6.29
N VAL A 282 -10.41 -0.14 6.60
CA VAL A 282 -11.52 0.41 5.78
C VAL A 282 -11.51 1.95 5.83
N HIS A 283 -11.29 2.54 7.02
CA HIS A 283 -11.15 4.00 7.17
C HIS A 283 -9.89 4.54 6.48
N PHE A 284 -8.77 3.84 6.58
CA PHE A 284 -7.55 4.17 5.85
C PHE A 284 -7.78 4.17 4.32
N THR A 285 -8.51 3.19 3.80
CA THR A 285 -8.84 3.12 2.37
C THR A 285 -9.78 4.26 1.95
N ALA A 286 -10.72 4.66 2.81
CA ALA A 286 -11.56 5.84 2.59
C ALA A 286 -10.74 7.13 2.60
N LEU A 287 -9.82 7.29 3.55
CA LEU A 287 -8.87 8.41 3.58
C LEU A 287 -8.02 8.45 2.31
N GLN A 288 -7.51 7.30 1.84
CA GLN A 288 -6.78 7.22 0.59
C GLN A 288 -7.62 7.77 -0.57
N ALA A 289 -8.89 7.38 -0.68
CA ALA A 289 -9.80 7.89 -1.72
C ALA A 289 -10.03 9.41 -1.61
N VAL A 290 -10.19 9.95 -0.39
CA VAL A 290 -10.27 11.40 -0.15
C VAL A 290 -9.00 12.13 -0.61
N MET A 291 -7.84 11.51 -0.41
CA MET A 291 -6.54 12.09 -0.71
C MET A 291 -6.06 11.86 -2.15
N PHE A 292 -6.85 11.20 -3.01
CA PHE A 292 -6.44 10.95 -4.41
C PHE A 292 -5.94 12.20 -5.15
N PRO A 293 -6.55 13.40 -5.03
CA PRO A 293 -6.03 14.59 -5.71
C PRO A 293 -4.60 14.95 -5.30
N ILE A 294 -4.22 14.69 -4.04
CA ILE A 294 -2.86 14.89 -3.52
C ILE A 294 -1.94 13.76 -4.01
N ILE A 295 -2.37 12.50 -3.80
CA ILE A 295 -1.60 11.30 -4.16
C ILE A 295 -1.30 11.26 -5.67
N TRP A 296 -2.21 11.74 -6.52
CA TRP A 296 -1.98 11.75 -7.96
C TRP A 296 -0.84 12.68 -8.38
N GLN A 297 -0.70 13.81 -7.68
CA GLN A 297 0.38 14.76 -7.92
C GLN A 297 1.74 14.21 -7.46
N SER A 298 1.76 13.31 -6.48
CA SER A 298 2.99 12.66 -6.01
C SER A 298 3.41 11.42 -6.83
N ILE A 299 2.57 10.94 -7.75
CA ILE A 299 2.83 9.75 -8.57
C ILE A 299 3.18 10.17 -10.00
N PRO A 300 4.18 9.54 -10.66
CA PRO A 300 4.50 9.81 -12.06
C PRO A 300 3.38 9.37 -13.01
N GLU A 301 3.19 10.08 -14.12
CA GLU A 301 2.08 9.84 -15.07
C GLU A 301 1.95 8.39 -15.53
N ARG A 302 3.08 7.71 -15.74
CA ARG A 302 3.12 6.30 -16.16
C ARG A 302 2.47 5.33 -15.14
N ALA A 303 2.30 5.72 -13.88
CA ALA A 303 1.70 4.89 -12.81
C ALA A 303 0.30 5.37 -12.41
N ARG A 304 -0.23 6.40 -13.09
CA ARG A 304 -1.53 7.01 -12.83
C ARG A 304 -2.67 6.20 -13.45
N PHE A 305 -2.90 5.00 -12.92
CA PHE A 305 -4.00 4.11 -13.32
C PHE A 305 -4.98 3.86 -12.16
N PRO A 306 -6.17 4.48 -12.15
CA PRO A 306 -7.14 4.29 -11.06
C PRO A 306 -7.57 2.83 -10.88
N GLN A 307 -7.56 2.05 -11.97
CA GLN A 307 -7.94 0.63 -11.99
C GLN A 307 -7.04 -0.23 -11.10
N LEU A 308 -5.80 0.20 -10.81
CA LEU A 308 -4.90 -0.53 -9.92
C LEU A 308 -5.40 -0.55 -8.46
N LEU A 309 -6.35 0.32 -8.11
CA LEU A 309 -6.94 0.38 -6.78
C LEU A 309 -8.19 -0.51 -6.64
N LEU A 310 -8.72 -1.03 -7.75
CA LEU A 310 -9.92 -1.85 -7.76
C LEU A 310 -9.82 -3.08 -6.85
N PRO A 311 -8.71 -3.87 -6.85
CA PRO A 311 -8.59 -5.02 -5.96
C PRO A 311 -8.64 -4.62 -4.48
N ARG A 312 -7.96 -3.52 -4.11
CA ARG A 312 -7.99 -2.97 -2.74
C ARG A 312 -9.40 -2.56 -2.32
N MET A 313 -10.16 -1.90 -3.20
CA MET A 313 -11.55 -1.54 -2.91
C MET A 313 -12.44 -2.77 -2.78
N ARG A 314 -12.17 -3.83 -3.56
CA ARG A 314 -12.87 -5.11 -3.45
C ARG A 314 -12.63 -5.81 -2.12
N TRP A 315 -11.43 -5.74 -1.54
CA TRP A 315 -11.14 -6.32 -0.22
C TRP A 315 -12.11 -5.83 0.85
N LEU A 316 -12.58 -4.58 0.75
CA LEU A 316 -13.50 -4.00 1.72
C LEU A 316 -14.83 -4.76 1.82
N LEU A 317 -15.29 -5.39 0.72
CA LEU A 317 -16.48 -6.24 0.74
C LEU A 317 -16.28 -7.47 1.62
N GLU A 318 -15.17 -8.18 1.42
CA GLU A 318 -14.81 -9.38 2.19
C GLU A 318 -14.53 -9.02 3.66
N ILE A 319 -13.82 -7.91 3.89
CA ILE A 319 -13.58 -7.36 5.24
C ILE A 319 -14.91 -7.04 5.94
N SER A 320 -15.85 -6.40 5.26
CA SER A 320 -17.15 -6.02 5.86
C SER A 320 -18.00 -7.21 6.30
N VAL A 321 -17.76 -8.40 5.73
CA VAL A 321 -18.43 -9.65 6.13
C VAL A 321 -17.77 -10.25 7.37
N ARG A 322 -16.44 -10.12 7.48
CA ARG A 322 -15.64 -10.63 8.60
C ARG A 322 -15.83 -9.84 9.89
N ILE A 323 -16.24 -8.57 9.82
CA ILE A 323 -16.46 -7.73 11.01
C ILE A 323 -17.65 -8.26 11.84
N PRO A 324 -17.49 -8.42 13.17
CA PRO A 324 -18.58 -8.81 14.08
C PRO A 324 -19.78 -7.87 13.97
N GLU A 325 -20.99 -8.40 14.06
CA GLU A 325 -22.24 -7.66 13.81
C GLU A 325 -22.34 -6.36 14.61
N ALA A 326 -22.00 -6.41 15.90
CA ALA A 326 -22.01 -5.25 16.80
C ALA A 326 -21.07 -4.10 16.38
N LEU A 327 -20.08 -4.37 15.52
CA LEU A 327 -19.09 -3.40 15.07
C LEU A 327 -19.29 -2.98 13.60
N ARG A 328 -20.25 -3.58 12.87
CA ARG A 328 -20.42 -3.29 11.43
C ARG A 328 -20.88 -1.86 11.16
N GLY A 329 -21.55 -1.21 12.10
CA GLY A 329 -21.95 0.20 11.98
C GLY A 329 -20.76 1.13 11.71
N TYR A 330 -19.57 0.81 12.22
CA TYR A 330 -18.36 1.63 12.06
C TYR A 330 -17.80 1.65 10.64
N VAL A 331 -18.22 0.76 9.73
CA VAL A 331 -17.72 0.71 8.35
C VAL A 331 -18.71 1.24 7.31
N ALA A 332 -19.94 1.57 7.67
CA ALA A 332 -20.95 2.02 6.70
C ALA A 332 -20.54 3.31 5.97
N VAL A 333 -20.10 4.34 6.71
CA VAL A 333 -19.68 5.62 6.13
C VAL A 333 -18.42 5.52 5.26
N PRO A 334 -17.31 4.90 5.70
CA PRO A 334 -16.13 4.80 4.84
C PRO A 334 -16.39 3.96 3.58
N LEU A 335 -17.25 2.94 3.62
CA LEU A 335 -17.66 2.19 2.42
C LEU A 335 -18.39 3.08 1.40
N GLU A 336 -19.30 3.96 1.86
CA GLU A 336 -19.94 4.94 0.97
C GLU A 336 -18.92 5.91 0.36
N ILE A 337 -17.99 6.43 1.18
CA ILE A 337 -16.94 7.35 0.72
C ILE A 337 -16.12 6.69 -0.40
N VAL A 338 -15.66 5.44 -0.19
CA VAL A 338 -14.90 4.69 -1.19
C VAL A 338 -15.73 4.45 -2.45
N GLY A 339 -17.00 4.03 -2.32
CA GLY A 339 -17.89 3.81 -3.46
C GLY A 339 -18.12 5.07 -4.30
N ARG A 340 -18.33 6.21 -3.65
CA ARG A 340 -18.58 7.50 -4.31
C ARG A 340 -17.31 8.07 -4.95
N LEU A 341 -16.23 8.20 -4.19
CA LEU A 341 -14.98 8.78 -4.68
C LEU A 341 -14.29 7.86 -5.69
N GLY A 342 -14.30 6.54 -5.47
CA GLY A 342 -13.78 5.59 -6.45
C GLY A 342 -14.49 5.69 -7.81
N ALA A 343 -15.80 5.97 -7.81
CA ALA A 343 -16.54 6.21 -9.05
C ALA A 343 -16.13 7.53 -9.71
N GLN A 344 -16.01 8.61 -8.92
CA GLN A 344 -15.56 9.92 -9.40
C GLN A 344 -14.17 9.86 -10.06
N TYR A 345 -13.26 9.07 -9.49
CA TYR A 345 -11.89 8.93 -9.99
C TYR A 345 -11.70 7.79 -11.01
N GLY A 346 -12.79 7.16 -11.48
CA GLY A 346 -12.72 6.16 -12.54
C GLY A 346 -12.17 4.80 -12.14
N VAL A 347 -12.06 4.49 -10.83
CA VAL A 347 -11.64 3.16 -10.35
C VAL A 347 -12.61 2.06 -10.79
N PHE A 348 -13.90 2.41 -10.90
CA PHE A 348 -14.98 1.49 -11.23
C PHE A 348 -15.40 1.54 -12.71
N SER A 349 -14.53 1.96 -13.63
CA SER A 349 -14.89 2.14 -15.05
C SER A 349 -15.27 0.85 -15.78
N SER A 350 -14.73 -0.30 -15.35
CA SER A 350 -15.04 -1.61 -15.94
C SER A 350 -16.33 -2.22 -15.36
N GLU A 351 -16.91 -3.22 -16.03
CA GLU A 351 -18.09 -3.95 -15.53
C GLU A 351 -17.84 -4.60 -14.17
N VAL A 352 -16.65 -5.18 -13.98
CA VAL A 352 -16.21 -5.72 -12.69
C VAL A 352 -16.16 -4.60 -11.64
N GLY A 353 -15.64 -3.43 -12.03
CA GLY A 353 -15.60 -2.24 -11.21
C GLY A 353 -17.00 -1.79 -10.77
N GLN A 354 -17.96 -1.74 -11.68
CA GLN A 354 -19.34 -1.36 -11.36
C GLN A 354 -19.99 -2.31 -10.36
N ARG A 355 -19.77 -3.63 -10.49
CA ARG A 355 -20.25 -4.61 -9.50
C ARG A 355 -19.63 -4.38 -8.12
N VAL A 356 -18.35 -4.04 -8.05
CA VAL A 356 -17.69 -3.70 -6.77
C VAL A 356 -18.30 -2.44 -6.19
N LYS A 357 -18.51 -1.39 -6.99
CA LYS A 357 -19.17 -0.15 -6.56
C LYS A 357 -20.56 -0.41 -5.97
N GLU A 358 -21.41 -1.15 -6.69
CA GLU A 358 -22.76 -1.52 -6.23
C GLU A 358 -22.70 -2.32 -4.93
N GLY A 359 -21.76 -3.26 -4.82
CA GLY A 359 -21.53 -4.00 -3.59
C GLY A 359 -21.16 -3.09 -2.41
N LEU A 360 -20.28 -2.11 -2.62
CA LEU A 360 -19.83 -1.19 -1.56
C LEU A 360 -20.98 -0.29 -1.08
N ILE A 361 -21.71 0.31 -2.02
CA ILE A 361 -22.85 1.20 -1.73
C ILE A 361 -24.00 0.41 -1.09
N GLY A 362 -24.39 -0.72 -1.68
CA GLY A 362 -25.47 -1.55 -1.15
C GLY A 362 -25.15 -2.11 0.25
N ARG A 363 -23.88 -2.46 0.51
CA ARG A 363 -23.43 -2.85 1.85
C ARG A 363 -23.52 -1.68 2.84
N ALA A 364 -23.08 -0.49 2.45
CA ALA A 364 -23.16 0.70 3.29
C ALA A 364 -24.62 1.04 3.66
N GLU A 365 -25.54 0.97 2.70
CA GLU A 365 -26.97 1.20 2.90
C GLU A 365 -27.60 0.16 3.84
N GLY A 366 -27.35 -1.12 3.60
CA GLY A 366 -27.86 -2.19 4.45
C GLY A 366 -27.38 -2.08 5.90
N LEU A 367 -26.13 -1.65 6.11
CA LEU A 367 -25.59 -1.43 7.46
C LEU A 367 -26.21 -0.24 8.18
N ARG A 368 -26.68 0.79 7.46
CA ARG A 368 -27.39 1.93 8.06
C ARG A 368 -28.82 1.62 8.46
N GLN A 369 -29.46 0.71 7.75
CA GLN A 369 -30.84 0.30 8.04
C GLN A 369 -30.91 -0.69 9.23
N ALA A 370 -29.78 -1.28 9.61
CA ALA A 370 -29.66 -2.25 10.71
C ALA A 370 -29.30 -1.62 12.07
N VAL A 371 -28.95 -0.33 12.10
CA VAL A 371 -28.67 0.48 13.29
C VAL A 371 -29.85 1.39 13.56
#